data_AF-C0B583-F1
#
_entry.id   AF-C0B583-F1
#
_cell.length_a   1.000
_cell.length_b   1.000
_cell.length_c   1.000
_cell.angle_alpha   90.00
_cell.angle_beta   90.00
_cell.angle_gamma   90.00
#
_symmetry.space_group_name_H-M   'P 1'
#
loop_
_entity.id
_entity.type
_entity.pdbx_description
1 polymer ?
#
loop_
_entity_poly.entity_id
_entity_poly.type
_entity_poly.pdbx_seq_one_letter_code
_entity_poly.pdbx_strand_id
1 'polypeptide(L)'
;MAAEQLVKDGKIAVKMSEITSRIFIEACVKTTGGEAMVQIRDAHTNIVRIEANGEVILEKEEASVEDGHEERPLIHNYTLKQIYEYAKEVPAEEIEFIKAAYEMNYALFEEGIQNPRTTYARYLLEKNGGKIISDDELKTASLLCNAAIEARVIGLDRPAMSITGSGAHGIIATMPLYGVCKIRGLSDETLYRATALSYLICMYIKEYSGKLSAFCGCGIAAGTGMACALVFLHGGDEHAMARTINNMSSSITGMICHGGNKGCTMKGVVAVNAAFQSADFAMHEIFIDDIHGINGFTPEDTMRHMGEIASPGMIGTEKTIVDILQEKSE
;
A
#
# COMPACT_ATOMS: atom_id res chain seq x y z
N MET A 1 -26.65 -6.73 2.46
CA MET A 1 -27.09 -8.05 1.92
C MET A 1 -26.40 -9.17 2.70
N ALA A 2 -27.09 -10.29 2.99
CA ALA A 2 -26.68 -11.51 3.74
C ALA A 2 -25.68 -11.34 4.91
N ALA A 3 -24.41 -10.97 4.65
CA ALA A 3 -23.40 -10.72 5.66
C ALA A 3 -23.82 -9.66 6.70
N GLU A 4 -24.39 -8.53 6.28
CA GLU A 4 -24.91 -7.53 7.22
C GLU A 4 -26.02 -8.09 8.12
N GLN A 5 -26.83 -9.02 7.60
CA GLN A 5 -27.87 -9.67 8.39
C GLN A 5 -27.25 -10.64 9.39
N LEU A 6 -26.19 -11.37 9.01
CA LEU A 6 -25.44 -12.23 9.95
C LEU A 6 -24.86 -11.41 11.12
N VAL A 7 -24.32 -10.22 10.83
CA VAL A 7 -23.84 -9.29 11.87
C VAL A 7 -25.00 -8.83 12.77
N LYS A 8 -26.10 -8.35 12.17
CA LYS A 8 -27.28 -7.88 12.92
C LYS A 8 -27.92 -8.97 13.78
N ASP A 9 -27.88 -10.21 13.31
CA ASP A 9 -28.40 -11.39 14.03
C ASP A 9 -27.44 -11.89 15.12
N GLY A 10 -26.26 -11.27 15.30
CA GLY A 10 -25.27 -11.72 16.28
C GLY A 10 -24.62 -13.07 15.95
N LYS A 11 -24.64 -13.48 14.67
CA LYS A 11 -24.10 -14.78 14.21
C LYS A 11 -22.60 -14.74 13.95
N ILE A 12 -21.96 -13.59 14.12
CA ILE A 12 -20.52 -13.41 13.92
C ILE A 12 -19.90 -13.02 15.27
N ALA A 13 -18.92 -13.80 15.71
CA ALA A 13 -18.11 -13.51 16.88
C ALA A 13 -16.65 -13.34 16.45
N VAL A 14 -16.00 -12.29 16.95
CA VAL A 14 -14.58 -12.02 16.69
C VAL A 14 -13.87 -11.93 18.03
N LYS A 15 -12.77 -12.65 18.19
CA LYS A 15 -11.91 -12.63 19.37
C LYS A 15 -10.46 -12.42 18.95
N MET A 16 -9.75 -11.57 19.68
CA MET A 16 -8.31 -11.41 19.54
C MET A 16 -7.63 -12.37 20.53
N SER A 17 -6.80 -13.28 20.02
CA SER A 17 -6.10 -14.28 20.84
C SER A 17 -4.76 -13.77 21.38
N GLU A 18 -4.00 -13.05 20.55
CA GLU A 18 -2.65 -12.56 20.87
C GLU A 18 -2.31 -11.29 20.06
N ILE A 19 -1.34 -10.52 20.55
CA ILE A 19 -0.76 -9.35 19.86
C ILE A 19 0.65 -9.73 19.43
N THR A 20 0.82 -9.97 18.12
CA THR A 20 2.10 -10.36 17.52
C THR A 20 2.18 -9.79 16.11
N SER A 21 3.41 -9.54 15.64
CA SER A 21 3.68 -9.11 14.26
C SER A 21 3.51 -10.25 13.25
N ARG A 22 3.30 -11.48 13.72
CA ARG A 22 2.99 -12.64 12.87
C ARG A 22 1.50 -12.71 12.57
N ILE A 23 1.18 -13.08 11.34
CA ILE A 23 -0.22 -13.30 10.95
C ILE A 23 -0.69 -14.61 11.58
N PHE A 24 -1.77 -14.57 12.34
CA PHE A 24 -2.52 -15.75 12.76
C PHE A 24 -4.01 -15.45 12.67
N ILE A 25 -4.74 -16.24 11.90
CA ILE A 25 -6.20 -16.12 11.79
C ILE A 25 -6.79 -17.52 11.85
N GLU A 26 -7.74 -17.70 12.77
CA GLU A 26 -8.60 -18.87 12.85
C GLU A 26 -10.03 -18.45 12.49
N ALA A 27 -10.62 -19.12 11.52
CA ALA A 27 -12.01 -18.90 11.11
C ALA A 27 -12.80 -20.20 11.30
N CYS A 28 -13.88 -20.13 12.09
CA CYS A 28 -14.80 -21.25 12.30
C CYS A 28 -16.18 -20.90 11.73
N VAL A 29 -16.76 -21.81 10.95
CA VAL A 29 -18.10 -21.70 10.40
C VAL A 29 -18.93 -22.87 10.89
N LYS A 30 -20.11 -22.57 11.44
CA LYS A 30 -21.08 -23.57 11.88
C LYS A 30 -22.38 -23.41 11.12
N THR A 31 -22.88 -24.51 10.57
CA THR A 31 -24.13 -24.58 9.82
C THR A 31 -24.98 -25.75 10.30
N THR A 32 -26.17 -25.92 9.75
CA THR A 32 -26.99 -27.12 9.96
C THR A 32 -26.37 -28.38 9.36
N GLY A 33 -25.44 -28.25 8.42
CA GLY A 33 -24.74 -29.36 7.76
C GLY A 33 -23.42 -29.77 8.42
N GLY A 34 -22.99 -29.08 9.48
CA GLY A 34 -21.71 -29.35 10.14
C GLY A 34 -20.94 -28.09 10.53
N GLU A 35 -19.70 -28.29 10.96
CA GLU A 35 -18.76 -27.23 11.33
C GLU A 35 -17.41 -27.42 10.64
N ALA A 36 -16.76 -26.31 10.30
CA ALA A 36 -15.43 -26.31 9.72
C ALA A 36 -14.59 -25.19 10.32
N MET A 37 -13.30 -25.45 10.50
CA MET A 37 -12.31 -24.51 11.02
C MET A 37 -11.10 -24.49 10.09
N VAL A 38 -10.59 -23.30 9.81
CA VAL A 38 -9.37 -23.08 9.02
C VAL A 38 -8.44 -22.14 9.78
N GLN A 39 -7.16 -22.50 9.84
CA GLN A 39 -6.09 -21.66 10.38
C GLN A 39 -5.10 -21.28 9.29
N ILE A 40 -4.74 -20.00 9.25
CA ILE A 40 -3.61 -19.49 8.48
C ILE A 40 -2.54 -18.92 9.42
N ARG A 41 -1.28 -19.03 9.03
CA ARG A 41 -0.15 -18.49 9.80
C ARG A 41 0.93 -17.88 8.91
N ASP A 42 1.56 -16.80 9.38
CA ASP A 42 2.69 -16.06 8.78
C ASP A 42 2.43 -15.40 7.41
N ALA A 43 1.48 -15.88 6.62
CA ALA A 43 1.07 -15.29 5.34
C ALA A 43 -0.43 -15.48 5.10
N HIS A 44 -1.04 -14.54 4.36
CA HIS A 44 -2.49 -14.52 4.05
C HIS A 44 -3.00 -15.76 3.31
N THR A 45 -2.11 -16.49 2.64
CA THR A 45 -2.44 -17.68 1.84
C THR A 45 -1.85 -18.97 2.41
N ASN A 46 -1.12 -18.91 3.52
CA ASN A 46 -0.49 -20.08 4.12
C ASN A 46 -1.45 -20.76 5.10
N ILE A 47 -2.33 -21.60 4.55
CA ILE A 47 -3.20 -22.48 5.34
C ILE A 47 -2.34 -23.54 6.03
N VAL A 48 -2.40 -23.57 7.36
CA VAL A 48 -1.65 -24.50 8.22
C VAL A 48 -2.52 -25.60 8.80
N ARG A 49 -3.83 -25.35 8.95
CA ARG A 49 -4.78 -26.35 9.45
C ARG A 49 -6.16 -26.20 8.82
N ILE A 50 -6.80 -27.32 8.50
CA ILE A 50 -8.21 -27.41 8.11
C ILE A 50 -8.83 -28.58 8.89
N GLU A 51 -9.93 -28.30 9.57
CA GLU A 51 -10.75 -29.31 10.26
C GLU A 51 -12.20 -29.19 9.81
N ALA A 52 -12.86 -30.32 9.56
CA ALA A 52 -14.29 -30.36 9.29
C ALA A 52 -14.95 -31.48 10.09
N ASN A 53 -16.01 -31.14 10.83
CA ASN A 53 -16.78 -32.08 11.65
C ASN A 53 -15.93 -32.93 12.61
N GLY A 54 -14.89 -32.34 13.19
CA GLY A 54 -13.94 -33.03 14.08
C GLY A 54 -12.86 -33.85 13.38
N GLU A 55 -12.85 -33.91 12.04
CA GLU A 55 -11.81 -34.57 11.25
C GLU A 55 -10.78 -33.56 10.73
N VAL A 56 -9.50 -33.79 11.02
CA VAL A 56 -8.39 -32.98 10.50
C VAL A 56 -8.13 -33.36 9.04
N ILE A 57 -8.45 -32.46 8.12
CA ILE A 57 -8.26 -32.65 6.67
C ILE A 57 -6.84 -32.25 6.26
N LEU A 58 -6.31 -31.20 6.88
CA LEU A 58 -4.96 -30.70 6.63
C LEU A 58 -4.36 -30.25 7.94
N GLU A 59 -3.12 -30.67 8.19
CA GLU A 59 -2.27 -30.15 9.25
C GLU A 59 -0.84 -30.15 8.70
N LYS A 60 -0.26 -28.95 8.60
CA LYS A 60 1.16 -28.82 8.28
C LYS A 60 1.93 -28.88 9.60
N GLU A 61 2.92 -29.77 9.68
CA GLU A 61 3.85 -29.75 10.80
C GLU A 61 4.48 -28.36 10.92
N GLU A 62 4.56 -27.85 12.15
CA GLU A 62 5.31 -26.63 12.42
C GLU A 62 6.75 -26.89 11.98
N ALA A 63 7.22 -26.17 10.96
CA ALA A 63 8.65 -26.10 10.73
C ALA A 63 9.25 -25.53 12.03
N SER A 64 9.99 -26.35 12.76
CA SER A 64 10.79 -25.92 13.90
C SER A 64 11.63 -24.74 13.44
N VAL A 65 11.51 -23.63 14.15
CA VAL A 65 12.27 -22.40 13.90
C VAL A 65 13.71 -22.62 14.40
N GLU A 66 14.42 -23.56 13.79
CA GLU A 66 15.86 -23.73 13.92
C GLU A 66 16.47 -23.45 12.54
N ASP A 67 17.28 -22.40 12.46
CA ASP A 67 18.12 -21.99 11.32
C ASP A 67 17.45 -21.56 10.00
N GLY A 68 16.44 -20.71 10.08
CA GLY A 68 16.03 -19.89 8.93
C GLY A 68 16.82 -18.58 8.88
N HIS A 69 18.01 -18.56 8.25
CA HIS A 69 18.46 -17.31 7.64
C HIS A 69 17.33 -16.86 6.71
N GLU A 70 16.56 -15.83 7.07
CA GLU A 70 15.66 -15.20 6.10
C GLU A 70 16.53 -14.79 4.92
N GLU A 71 16.40 -15.50 3.80
CA GLU A 71 17.08 -15.13 2.56
C GLU A 71 16.72 -13.66 2.29
N ARG A 72 17.76 -12.82 2.17
CA ARG A 72 17.61 -11.41 1.86
C ARG A 72 16.63 -11.28 0.69
N PRO A 73 15.50 -10.56 0.85
CA PRO A 73 14.50 -10.41 -0.20
C PRO A 73 15.16 -10.01 -1.52
N LEU A 74 14.79 -10.66 -2.62
CA LEU A 74 15.44 -10.51 -3.92
C LEU A 74 15.58 -9.04 -4.34
N ILE A 75 14.56 -8.23 -4.07
CA ILE A 75 14.53 -6.79 -4.39
C ILE A 75 15.69 -6.01 -3.77
N HIS A 76 16.20 -6.44 -2.60
CA HIS A 76 17.31 -5.77 -1.92
C HIS A 76 18.67 -6.05 -2.57
N ASN A 77 18.76 -6.94 -3.55
CA ASN A 77 19.98 -7.19 -4.31
C ASN A 77 20.20 -6.17 -5.45
N TYR A 78 19.25 -5.25 -5.66
CA TYR A 78 19.29 -4.27 -6.74
C TYR A 78 19.45 -2.85 -6.19
N THR A 79 20.18 -2.01 -6.92
CA THR A 79 20.27 -0.57 -6.64
C THR A 79 19.08 0.19 -7.23
N LEU A 80 18.82 1.41 -6.75
CA LEU A 80 17.87 2.34 -7.35
C LEU A 80 18.16 2.54 -8.84
N LYS A 81 19.45 2.65 -9.20
CA LYS A 81 19.87 2.77 -10.59
C LYS A 81 19.45 1.56 -11.42
N GLN A 82 19.68 0.34 -10.94
CA GLN A 82 19.27 -0.89 -11.63
C GLN A 82 17.74 -1.00 -11.73
N ILE A 83 17.01 -0.59 -10.69
CA ILE A 83 15.54 -0.55 -10.69
C ILE A 83 15.02 0.44 -11.75
N TYR A 84 15.62 1.63 -11.83
CA TYR A 84 15.30 2.65 -12.82
C TYR A 84 15.59 2.16 -14.25
N GLU A 85 16.79 1.61 -14.48
CA GLU A 85 17.20 1.04 -15.78
C GLU A 85 16.26 -0.08 -16.21
N TYR A 86 15.93 -1.02 -15.31
CA TYR A 86 14.97 -2.09 -15.59
C TYR A 86 13.61 -1.54 -16.01
N ALA A 87 13.01 -0.63 -15.23
CA ALA A 87 11.70 -0.07 -15.56
C ALA A 87 11.69 0.67 -16.91
N LYS A 88 12.82 1.29 -17.27
CA LYS A 88 13.00 2.01 -18.53
C LYS A 88 13.18 1.09 -19.75
N GLU A 89 13.86 -0.05 -19.57
CA GLU A 89 14.33 -0.89 -20.70
C GLU A 89 13.58 -2.21 -20.87
N VAL A 90 12.87 -2.69 -19.84
CA VAL A 90 12.12 -3.95 -19.91
C VAL A 90 11.17 -3.98 -21.12
N PRO A 91 11.05 -5.09 -21.86
CA PRO A 91 10.06 -5.21 -22.93
C PRO A 91 8.66 -4.87 -22.43
N ALA A 92 7.91 -4.08 -23.19
CA ALA A 92 6.61 -3.59 -22.76
C ALA A 92 5.62 -4.72 -22.47
N GLU A 93 5.75 -5.83 -23.20
CA GLU A 93 4.93 -7.04 -23.06
C GLU A 93 5.13 -7.71 -21.69
N GLU A 94 6.31 -7.62 -21.08
CA GLU A 94 6.59 -8.20 -19.77
C GLU A 94 5.93 -7.42 -18.62
N ILE A 95 5.62 -6.13 -18.85
CA ILE A 95 4.97 -5.26 -17.86
C ILE A 95 3.52 -4.90 -18.22
N GLU A 96 2.98 -5.42 -19.33
CA GLU A 96 1.62 -5.14 -19.77
C GLU A 96 0.56 -5.61 -18.75
N PHE A 97 0.89 -6.63 -17.93
CA PHE A 97 0.00 -7.11 -16.86
C PHE A 97 -0.42 -6.01 -15.87
N ILE A 98 0.37 -4.93 -15.76
CA ILE A 98 0.06 -3.75 -14.92
C ILE A 98 -1.27 -3.11 -15.34
N LYS A 99 -1.68 -3.25 -16.60
CA LYS A 99 -2.99 -2.79 -17.09
C LYS A 99 -4.15 -3.29 -16.23
N ALA A 100 -4.10 -4.54 -15.75
CA ALA A 100 -5.13 -5.10 -14.90
C ALA A 100 -5.27 -4.35 -13.55
N ALA A 101 -4.18 -3.76 -13.04
CA ALA A 101 -4.22 -2.93 -11.84
C ALA A 101 -5.02 -1.65 -12.08
N TYR A 102 -4.83 -1.02 -13.24
CA TYR A 102 -5.59 0.18 -13.63
C TYR A 102 -7.06 -0.13 -13.83
N GLU A 103 -7.41 -1.20 -14.54
CA GLU A 103 -8.81 -1.60 -14.75
C GLU A 103 -9.52 -1.87 -13.41
N MET A 104 -8.88 -2.61 -12.52
CA MET A 104 -9.43 -2.95 -11.20
C MET A 104 -9.59 -1.71 -10.30
N ASN A 105 -8.54 -0.90 -10.18
CA ASN A 105 -8.57 0.28 -9.30
C ASN A 105 -9.48 1.39 -9.84
N TYR A 106 -9.60 1.51 -11.17
CA TYR A 106 -10.52 2.46 -11.79
C TYR A 106 -11.99 2.06 -11.55
N ALA A 107 -12.34 0.78 -11.67
CA ALA A 107 -13.69 0.31 -11.34
C ALA A 107 -14.07 0.58 -9.87
N LEU A 108 -13.11 0.45 -8.94
CA LEU A 108 -13.30 0.81 -7.53
C LEU A 108 -13.43 2.33 -7.32
N PHE A 109 -12.66 3.13 -8.05
CA PHE A 109 -12.80 4.58 -8.07
C PHE A 109 -14.21 4.99 -8.53
N GLU A 110 -14.71 4.41 -9.63
CA GLU A 110 -16.04 4.69 -10.19
C GLU A 110 -17.15 4.38 -9.19
N GLU A 111 -17.07 3.21 -8.53
CA GLU A 111 -17.97 2.87 -7.43
C GLU A 111 -17.91 3.92 -6.32
N GLY A 112 -16.71 4.38 -5.95
CA GLY A 112 -16.51 5.43 -4.95
C GLY A 112 -17.22 6.75 -5.28
N ILE A 113 -17.07 7.27 -6.49
CA ILE A 113 -17.64 8.58 -6.87
C ILE A 113 -19.17 8.54 -7.05
N GLN A 114 -19.74 7.38 -7.39
CA GLN A 114 -21.18 7.21 -7.59
C GLN A 114 -21.93 6.87 -6.29
N ASN A 115 -21.21 6.35 -5.28
CA ASN A 115 -21.85 5.84 -4.08
C ASN A 115 -22.14 6.94 -3.03
N PRO A 116 -23.38 7.06 -2.52
CA PRO A 116 -23.74 8.10 -1.56
C PRO A 116 -23.03 7.96 -0.20
N ARG A 117 -22.41 6.82 0.11
CA ARG A 117 -21.67 6.58 1.35
C ARG A 117 -20.30 7.28 1.39
N THR A 118 -19.74 7.66 0.23
CA THR A 118 -18.48 8.39 0.16
C THR A 118 -18.67 9.85 0.53
N THR A 119 -17.62 10.46 1.09
CA THR A 119 -17.61 11.82 1.63
C THR A 119 -16.45 12.61 1.05
N TYR A 120 -15.24 12.04 1.09
CA TYR A 120 -14.05 12.66 0.50
C TYR A 120 -14.13 12.65 -1.02
N ALA A 121 -14.59 11.57 -1.65
CA ALA A 121 -14.67 11.44 -3.10
C ALA A 121 -15.47 12.59 -3.74
N ARG A 122 -16.65 12.91 -3.19
CA ARG A 122 -17.51 14.01 -3.66
C ARG A 122 -16.84 15.37 -3.50
N TYR A 123 -16.22 15.63 -2.36
CA TYR A 123 -15.52 16.89 -2.10
C TYR A 123 -14.29 17.06 -3.00
N LEU A 124 -13.50 16.00 -3.20
CA LEU A 124 -12.35 16.02 -4.09
C LEU A 124 -12.77 16.22 -5.56
N LEU A 125 -13.92 15.65 -5.97
CA LEU A 125 -14.48 15.89 -7.30
C LEU A 125 -14.89 17.36 -7.48
N GLU A 126 -15.55 17.94 -6.48
CA GLU A 126 -15.87 19.38 -6.46
C GLU A 126 -14.59 20.23 -6.56
N LYS A 127 -13.57 19.91 -5.76
CA LYS A 127 -12.26 20.60 -5.81
C LYS A 127 -11.54 20.42 -7.14
N ASN A 128 -11.75 19.31 -7.83
CA ASN A 128 -11.25 19.08 -9.19
C ASN A 128 -12.12 19.74 -10.28
N GLY A 129 -12.97 20.70 -9.91
CA GLY A 129 -13.82 21.44 -10.85
C GLY A 129 -14.99 20.64 -11.41
N GLY A 130 -15.42 19.59 -10.70
CA GLY A 130 -16.50 18.70 -11.13
C GLY A 130 -16.10 17.75 -12.27
N LYS A 131 -14.80 17.63 -12.59
CA LYS A 131 -14.27 16.74 -13.62
C LYS A 131 -13.46 15.62 -13.00
N ILE A 132 -13.56 14.41 -13.55
CA ILE A 132 -12.70 13.29 -13.14
C ILE A 132 -11.25 13.58 -13.52
N ILE A 133 -11.02 14.02 -14.76
CA ILE A 133 -9.73 14.49 -15.27
C ILE A 133 -9.86 15.98 -15.56
N SER A 134 -9.17 16.81 -14.78
CA SER A 134 -9.10 18.27 -14.97
C SER A 134 -7.79 18.66 -15.67
N ASP A 135 -7.48 19.95 -15.72
CA ASP A 135 -6.18 20.49 -16.13
C ASP A 135 -5.16 20.58 -14.98
N ASP A 136 -5.56 20.23 -13.76
CA ASP A 136 -4.70 20.22 -12.57
C ASP A 136 -4.33 18.78 -12.19
N GLU A 137 -3.05 18.46 -12.39
CA GLU A 137 -2.49 17.12 -12.15
C GLU A 137 -2.61 16.68 -10.70
N LEU A 138 -2.28 17.57 -9.75
CA LEU A 138 -2.31 17.24 -8.33
C LEU A 138 -3.74 16.97 -7.87
N LYS A 139 -4.70 17.81 -8.26
CA LYS A 139 -6.11 17.61 -7.92
C LYS A 139 -6.69 16.34 -8.55
N THR A 140 -6.35 16.08 -9.82
CA THR A 140 -6.79 14.87 -10.52
C THR A 140 -6.19 13.61 -9.90
N ALA A 141 -4.88 13.60 -9.62
CA ALA A 141 -4.20 12.51 -8.96
C ALA A 141 -4.77 12.24 -7.55
N SER A 142 -5.00 13.30 -6.78
CA SER A 142 -5.60 13.21 -5.45
C SER A 142 -7.02 12.66 -5.49
N LEU A 143 -7.86 13.11 -6.43
CA LEU A 143 -9.22 12.59 -6.61
C LEU A 143 -9.20 11.08 -6.93
N LEU A 144 -8.47 10.68 -7.98
CA LEU A 144 -8.43 9.30 -8.46
C LEU A 144 -7.96 8.33 -7.37
N CYS A 145 -6.90 8.72 -6.65
CA CYS A 145 -6.33 7.93 -5.56
C CYS A 145 -7.29 7.84 -4.37
N ASN A 146 -7.73 8.98 -3.85
CA ASN A 146 -8.39 9.03 -2.55
C ASN A 146 -9.85 8.61 -2.60
N ALA A 147 -10.54 8.78 -3.73
CA ALA A 147 -11.87 8.20 -3.91
C ALA A 147 -11.82 6.66 -3.96
N ALA A 148 -10.83 6.06 -4.63
CA ALA A 148 -10.63 4.62 -4.61
C ALA A 148 -10.25 4.09 -3.22
N ILE A 149 -9.37 4.80 -2.49
CA ILE A 149 -9.04 4.44 -1.11
C ILE A 149 -10.27 4.53 -0.21
N GLU A 150 -11.08 5.60 -0.32
CA GLU A 150 -12.31 5.74 0.46
C GLU A 150 -13.26 4.58 0.18
N ALA A 151 -13.53 4.28 -1.09
CA ALA A 151 -14.37 3.15 -1.51
C ALA A 151 -13.90 1.83 -0.90
N ARG A 152 -12.57 1.58 -0.91
CA ARG A 152 -11.96 0.39 -0.30
C ARG A 152 -12.23 0.32 1.20
N VAL A 153 -11.90 1.38 1.94
CA VAL A 153 -11.89 1.33 3.42
C VAL A 153 -13.26 1.43 4.05
N ILE A 154 -14.29 1.85 3.29
CA ILE A 154 -15.69 1.75 3.73
C ILE A 154 -16.37 0.45 3.27
N GLY A 155 -15.65 -0.42 2.56
CA GLY A 155 -16.13 -1.71 2.10
C GLY A 155 -17.21 -1.61 1.03
N LEU A 156 -16.95 -0.90 -0.07
CA LEU A 156 -17.79 -0.99 -1.27
C LEU A 156 -17.47 -2.26 -2.06
N ASP A 157 -18.42 -2.72 -2.87
CA ASP A 157 -18.41 -4.06 -3.51
C ASP A 157 -17.53 -4.13 -4.78
N ARG A 158 -16.30 -3.60 -4.70
CA ARG A 158 -15.28 -3.68 -5.76
C ARG A 158 -13.90 -4.00 -5.18
N PRO A 159 -13.11 -4.89 -5.83
CA PRO A 159 -11.77 -5.21 -5.35
C PRO A 159 -10.79 -4.07 -5.64
N ALA A 160 -9.69 -4.05 -4.89
CA ALA A 160 -8.53 -3.20 -5.16
C ALA A 160 -7.34 -4.08 -5.54
N MET A 161 -6.59 -3.69 -6.56
CA MET A 161 -5.35 -4.38 -6.89
C MET A 161 -4.34 -4.13 -5.76
N SER A 162 -3.76 -5.21 -5.24
CA SER A 162 -2.82 -5.13 -4.15
C SER A 162 -1.37 -5.24 -4.63
N ILE A 163 -0.48 -4.55 -3.94
CA ILE A 163 0.96 -4.79 -3.97
C ILE A 163 1.44 -4.89 -2.53
N THR A 164 2.42 -5.75 -2.27
CA THR A 164 2.96 -6.01 -0.91
C THR A 164 1.87 -6.25 0.15
N GLY A 165 0.80 -6.94 -0.25
CA GLY A 165 -0.31 -7.33 0.63
C GLY A 165 -1.36 -6.26 0.91
N SER A 166 -1.33 -5.08 0.26
CA SER A 166 -2.30 -4.00 0.52
C SER A 166 -2.85 -3.38 -0.76
N GLY A 167 -4.19 -3.35 -0.87
CA GLY A 167 -4.90 -2.65 -1.94
C GLY A 167 -4.70 -1.12 -1.89
N ALA A 168 -4.48 -0.54 -0.72
CA ALA A 168 -4.18 0.90 -0.63
C ALA A 168 -2.78 1.22 -1.17
N HIS A 169 -1.81 0.31 -1.02
CA HIS A 169 -0.50 0.47 -1.66
C HIS A 169 -0.68 0.47 -3.18
N GLY A 170 -1.46 -0.49 -3.70
CA GLY A 170 -1.70 -0.62 -5.13
C GLY A 170 -2.39 0.61 -5.72
N ILE A 171 -3.38 1.18 -5.03
CA ILE A 171 -4.06 2.42 -5.46
C ILE A 171 -3.09 3.60 -5.49
N ILE A 172 -2.31 3.83 -4.42
CA ILE A 172 -1.38 4.97 -4.34
C ILE A 172 -0.26 4.85 -5.38
N ALA A 173 0.25 3.65 -5.62
CA ALA A 173 1.30 3.39 -6.60
C ALA A 173 0.83 3.45 -8.06
N THR A 174 -0.48 3.60 -8.33
CA THR A 174 -1.06 3.57 -9.69
C THR A 174 -1.89 4.79 -10.03
N MET A 175 -2.99 5.00 -9.31
CA MET A 175 -4.05 5.95 -9.70
C MET A 175 -3.57 7.42 -9.83
N PRO A 176 -2.63 7.92 -9.00
CA PRO A 176 -2.01 9.22 -9.25
C PRO A 176 -1.34 9.33 -10.62
N LEU A 177 -0.56 8.32 -11.01
CA LEU A 177 0.17 8.27 -12.28
C LEU A 177 -0.78 8.19 -13.47
N TYR A 178 -1.88 7.45 -13.33
CA TYR A 178 -2.96 7.43 -14.33
C TYR A 178 -3.48 8.84 -14.62
N GLY A 179 -3.77 9.61 -13.57
CA GLY A 179 -4.22 11.00 -13.70
C GLY A 179 -3.24 11.87 -14.49
N VAL A 180 -1.96 11.83 -14.11
CA VAL A 180 -0.88 12.59 -14.77
C VAL A 180 -0.75 12.20 -16.25
N CYS A 181 -0.68 10.90 -16.56
CA CYS A 181 -0.55 10.43 -17.93
C CYS A 181 -1.75 10.81 -18.80
N LYS A 182 -2.98 10.76 -18.25
CA LYS A 182 -4.18 11.18 -19.01
C LYS A 182 -4.21 12.68 -19.28
N ILE A 183 -3.76 13.51 -18.35
CA ILE A 183 -3.67 14.97 -18.56
C ILE A 183 -2.62 15.30 -19.62
N ARG A 184 -1.45 14.66 -19.55
CA ARG A 184 -0.34 14.91 -20.47
C ARG A 184 -0.46 14.20 -21.82
N GLY A 185 -1.44 13.30 -21.99
CA GLY A 185 -1.59 12.50 -23.20
C GLY A 185 -0.45 11.51 -23.42
N LEU A 186 0.14 10.98 -22.34
CA LEU A 186 1.23 9.99 -22.41
C LEU A 186 0.69 8.60 -22.76
N SER A 187 1.54 7.78 -23.38
CA SER A 187 1.19 6.43 -23.79
C SER A 187 0.98 5.49 -22.60
N ASP A 188 0.20 4.42 -22.82
CA ASP A 188 0.01 3.37 -21.82
C ASP A 188 1.35 2.67 -21.49
N GLU A 189 2.26 2.51 -22.46
CA GLU A 189 3.60 1.97 -22.19
C GLU A 189 4.37 2.86 -21.20
N THR A 190 4.37 4.19 -21.41
CA THR A 190 5.00 5.14 -20.48
C THR A 190 4.39 5.04 -19.08
N LEU A 191 3.07 4.90 -18.99
CA LEU A 191 2.36 4.69 -17.73
C LEU A 191 2.83 3.40 -17.04
N TYR A 192 2.92 2.28 -17.77
CA TYR A 192 3.31 0.99 -17.20
C TYR A 192 4.76 0.99 -16.71
N ARG A 193 5.69 1.62 -17.45
CA ARG A 193 7.08 1.81 -17.02
C ARG A 193 7.19 2.61 -15.72
N ALA A 194 6.50 3.75 -15.65
CA ALA A 194 6.44 4.55 -14.43
C ALA A 194 5.85 3.76 -13.24
N THR A 195 4.85 2.92 -13.52
CA THR A 195 4.22 2.09 -12.49
C THR A 195 5.14 0.98 -12.00
N ALA A 196 5.87 0.32 -12.90
CA ALA A 196 6.84 -0.71 -12.55
C ALA A 196 7.91 -0.15 -11.60
N LEU A 197 8.41 1.06 -11.88
CA LEU A 197 9.29 1.79 -10.98
C LEU A 197 8.64 2.05 -9.61
N SER A 198 7.41 2.57 -9.59
CA SER A 198 6.67 2.80 -8.35
C SER A 198 6.48 1.52 -7.53
N TYR A 199 6.22 0.39 -8.18
CA TYR A 199 6.05 -0.91 -7.56
C TYR A 199 7.34 -1.42 -6.95
N LEU A 200 8.44 -1.38 -7.69
CA LEU A 200 9.74 -1.88 -7.23
C LEU A 200 10.27 -1.09 -6.03
N ILE A 201 10.13 0.24 -6.03
CA ILE A 201 10.52 1.08 -4.88
C ILE A 201 9.60 0.83 -3.68
N CYS A 202 8.28 0.71 -3.90
CA CYS A 202 7.36 0.36 -2.83
C CYS A 202 7.72 -1.01 -2.20
N MET A 203 8.06 -2.00 -3.03
CA MET A 203 8.51 -3.32 -2.59
C MET A 203 9.81 -3.22 -1.79
N TYR A 204 10.80 -2.49 -2.29
CA TYR A 204 12.10 -2.33 -1.65
C TYR A 204 11.97 -1.86 -0.19
N ILE A 205 11.19 -0.79 0.03
CA ILE A 205 10.93 -0.23 1.37
C ILE A 205 10.10 -1.22 2.21
N LYS A 206 9.07 -1.83 1.63
CA LYS A 206 8.15 -2.71 2.36
C LYS A 206 8.80 -3.98 2.88
N GLU A 207 9.74 -4.56 2.14
CA GLU A 207 10.46 -5.76 2.55
C GLU A 207 11.32 -5.53 3.80
N TYR A 208 11.76 -4.30 4.11
CA TYR A 208 12.39 -3.99 5.40
C TYR A 208 11.40 -3.82 6.55
N SER A 209 10.18 -3.38 6.27
CA SER A 209 9.19 -3.05 7.31
C SER A 209 8.38 -4.24 7.85
N GLY A 210 8.52 -5.43 7.24
CA GLY A 210 7.73 -6.61 7.58
C GLY A 210 6.27 -6.58 7.09
N LYS A 211 5.55 -7.68 7.36
CA LYS A 211 4.17 -7.90 6.88
C LYS A 211 3.13 -7.08 7.64
N LEU A 212 3.29 -6.97 8.96
CA LEU A 212 2.46 -6.16 9.86
C LEU A 212 3.36 -5.13 10.55
N SER A 213 2.93 -3.87 10.57
CA SER A 213 3.69 -2.78 11.17
C SER A 213 2.79 -1.58 11.46
N ALA A 214 3.10 -0.83 12.51
CA ALA A 214 2.49 0.48 12.78
C ALA A 214 2.95 1.60 11.83
N PHE A 215 3.71 1.27 10.79
CA PHE A 215 4.13 2.16 9.71
C PHE A 215 3.12 2.16 8.56
N CYS A 216 2.65 3.33 8.10
CA CYS A 216 1.77 3.40 6.92
C CYS A 216 2.56 3.19 5.63
N GLY A 217 2.70 1.92 5.23
CA GLY A 217 3.23 1.54 3.91
C GLY A 217 2.47 2.19 2.74
N CYS A 218 1.21 2.54 2.97
CA CYS A 218 0.37 3.31 2.06
C CYS A 218 0.98 4.66 1.67
N GLY A 219 1.11 5.55 2.65
CA GLY A 219 1.58 6.90 2.41
C GLY A 219 3.08 6.94 2.21
N ILE A 220 3.81 6.10 2.94
CA ILE A 220 5.26 6.15 2.98
C ILE A 220 5.86 5.33 1.83
N ALA A 221 5.73 4.00 1.84
CA ALA A 221 6.38 3.16 0.82
C ALA A 221 5.79 3.36 -0.59
N ALA A 222 4.46 3.23 -0.73
CA ALA A 222 3.80 3.40 -2.02
C ALA A 222 3.81 4.88 -2.47
N GLY A 223 3.70 5.83 -1.54
CA GLY A 223 3.83 7.25 -1.86
C GLY A 223 5.23 7.62 -2.35
N THR A 224 6.31 7.11 -1.73
CA THR A 224 7.69 7.32 -2.20
C THR A 224 7.90 6.71 -3.58
N GLY A 225 7.43 5.47 -3.81
CA GLY A 225 7.48 4.86 -5.14
C GLY A 225 6.75 5.70 -6.19
N MET A 226 5.57 6.21 -5.86
CA MET A 226 4.79 7.07 -6.74
C MET A 226 5.51 8.40 -7.01
N ALA A 227 6.17 9.00 -6.01
CA ALA A 227 6.96 10.21 -6.17
C ALA A 227 8.14 10.02 -7.14
N CYS A 228 8.88 8.91 -7.04
CA CYS A 228 9.95 8.59 -7.99
C CYS A 228 9.40 8.33 -9.40
N ALA A 229 8.22 7.72 -9.52
CA ALA A 229 7.54 7.56 -10.80
C ALA A 229 7.08 8.91 -11.39
N LEU A 230 6.69 9.90 -10.58
CA LEU A 230 6.47 11.26 -11.06
C LEU A 230 7.76 11.85 -11.64
N VAL A 231 8.90 11.72 -10.95
CA VAL A 231 10.21 12.15 -11.47
C VAL A 231 10.50 11.51 -12.83
N PHE A 232 10.24 10.21 -12.98
CA PHE A 232 10.36 9.51 -14.27
C PHE A 232 9.47 10.14 -15.35
N LEU A 233 8.19 10.42 -15.04
CA LEU A 233 7.27 11.09 -15.98
C LEU A 233 7.65 12.55 -16.29
N HIS A 234 8.49 13.17 -15.45
CA HIS A 234 9.08 14.49 -15.66
C HIS A 234 10.41 14.44 -16.43
N GLY A 235 10.87 13.25 -16.84
CA GLY A 235 12.14 13.08 -17.55
C GLY A 235 13.38 13.17 -16.64
N GLY A 236 13.20 13.05 -15.33
CA GLY A 236 14.30 13.01 -14.37
C GLY A 236 15.04 11.66 -14.36
N ASP A 237 16.23 11.68 -13.80
CA ASP A 237 17.15 10.53 -13.70
C ASP A 237 17.14 9.90 -12.29
N GLU A 238 18.01 8.91 -12.08
CA GLU A 238 18.16 8.23 -10.79
C GLU A 238 18.64 9.19 -9.67
N HIS A 239 19.36 10.25 -10.01
CA HIS A 239 19.80 11.26 -9.05
C HIS A 239 18.63 12.11 -8.58
N ALA A 240 17.74 12.52 -9.48
CA ALA A 240 16.48 13.17 -9.12
C ALA A 240 15.61 12.24 -8.26
N MET A 241 15.56 10.95 -8.57
CA MET A 241 14.83 9.98 -7.74
C MET A 241 15.44 9.84 -6.33
N ALA A 242 16.77 9.80 -6.20
CA ALA A 242 17.43 9.76 -4.90
C ALA A 242 17.11 10.99 -4.05
N ARG A 243 17.12 12.20 -4.64
CA ARG A 243 16.68 13.44 -3.99
C ARG A 243 15.22 13.37 -3.55
N THR A 244 14.33 12.83 -4.38
CA THR A 244 12.93 12.62 -4.02
C THR A 244 12.77 11.65 -2.86
N ILE A 245 13.55 10.56 -2.81
CA ILE A 245 13.53 9.60 -1.70
C ILE A 245 13.94 10.30 -0.40
N ASN A 246 14.98 11.13 -0.39
CA ASN A 246 15.39 11.90 0.80
C ASN A 246 14.26 12.83 1.28
N ASN A 247 13.61 13.55 0.36
CA ASN A 247 12.49 14.44 0.68
C ASN A 247 11.29 13.68 1.27
N MET A 248 10.94 12.54 0.68
CA MET A 248 9.85 11.69 1.17
C MET A 248 10.19 11.08 2.53
N SER A 249 11.40 10.55 2.69
CA SER A 249 11.92 9.99 3.93
C SER A 249 11.87 11.00 5.08
N SER A 250 12.31 12.22 4.82
CA SER A 250 12.39 13.29 5.83
C SER A 250 11.03 13.92 6.17
N SER A 251 10.02 13.77 5.30
CA SER A 251 8.72 14.44 5.47
C SER A 251 7.64 13.56 6.10
N ILE A 252 7.52 12.29 5.69
CA ILE A 252 6.33 11.48 6.02
C ILE A 252 6.62 10.16 6.76
N THR A 253 7.88 9.80 7.02
CA THR A 253 8.24 8.50 7.62
C THR A 253 7.61 8.25 9.01
N GLY A 254 7.16 9.29 9.71
CA GLY A 254 6.41 9.16 10.97
C GLY A 254 4.91 8.84 10.83
N MET A 255 4.38 8.66 9.61
CA MET A 255 2.96 8.40 9.40
C MET A 255 2.55 7.01 9.90
N ILE A 256 1.77 6.97 10.99
CA ILE A 256 1.37 5.71 11.64
C ILE A 256 0.23 4.99 10.90
N CYS A 257 0.22 3.66 10.91
CA CYS A 257 -0.85 2.78 10.46
C CYS A 257 -1.67 2.29 11.67
N HIS A 258 -2.97 2.59 11.69
CA HIS A 258 -3.90 2.20 12.76
C HIS A 258 -5.11 1.45 12.19
N GLY A 259 -4.86 0.56 11.24
CA GLY A 259 -5.88 -0.23 10.55
C GLY A 259 -6.56 0.47 9.37
N GLY A 260 -7.28 -0.32 8.57
CA GLY A 260 -8.05 0.16 7.42
C GLY A 260 -9.32 0.88 7.85
N ASN A 261 -9.34 2.21 7.71
CA ASN A 261 -10.48 3.06 8.02
C ASN A 261 -10.41 4.34 7.18
N LYS A 262 -11.39 5.24 7.33
CA LYS A 262 -11.43 6.52 6.61
C LYS A 262 -10.17 7.38 6.76
N GLY A 263 -9.39 7.21 7.83
CA GLY A 263 -8.08 7.85 8.00
C GLY A 263 -7.07 7.47 6.91
N CYS A 264 -7.20 6.32 6.25
CA CYS A 264 -6.39 5.97 5.08
C CYS A 264 -6.60 6.96 3.92
N THR A 265 -7.82 7.47 3.73
CA THR A 265 -8.11 8.48 2.71
C THR A 265 -7.37 9.79 3.01
N MET A 266 -7.38 10.25 4.27
CA MET A 266 -6.63 11.45 4.65
C MET A 266 -5.11 11.25 4.48
N LYS A 267 -4.60 10.08 4.84
CA LYS A 267 -3.18 9.72 4.63
C LYS A 267 -2.81 9.70 3.15
N GLY A 268 -3.69 9.19 2.29
CA GLY A 268 -3.51 9.24 0.84
C GLY A 268 -3.46 10.68 0.30
N VAL A 269 -4.31 11.59 0.80
CA VAL A 269 -4.24 13.02 0.44
C VAL A 269 -2.89 13.62 0.81
N VAL A 270 -2.42 13.38 2.04
CA VAL A 270 -1.12 13.89 2.50
C VAL A 270 0.02 13.30 1.68
N ALA A 271 0.00 12.00 1.41
CA ALA A 271 1.03 11.31 0.64
C ALA A 271 1.10 11.79 -0.81
N VAL A 272 -0.04 12.00 -1.48
CA VAL A 272 -0.08 12.54 -2.85
C VAL A 272 0.50 13.95 -2.89
N ASN A 273 0.13 14.83 -1.95
CA ASN A 273 0.69 16.18 -1.88
C ASN A 273 2.20 16.16 -1.65
N ALA A 274 2.68 15.35 -0.70
CA ALA A 274 4.10 15.23 -0.39
C ALA A 274 4.90 14.66 -1.57
N ALA A 275 4.35 13.70 -2.31
CA ALA A 275 4.99 13.10 -3.47
C ALA A 275 5.16 14.10 -4.62
N PHE A 276 4.11 14.85 -4.98
CA PHE A 276 4.19 15.89 -6.00
C PHE A 276 5.20 16.97 -5.63
N GLN A 277 5.17 17.44 -4.38
CA GLN A 277 6.09 18.46 -3.90
C GLN A 277 7.54 17.96 -3.86
N SER A 278 7.76 16.72 -3.41
CA SER A 278 9.10 16.12 -3.33
C SER A 278 9.71 15.84 -4.69
N ALA A 279 8.88 15.46 -5.68
CA ALA A 279 9.30 15.32 -7.06
C ALA A 279 9.68 16.68 -7.67
N ASP A 280 8.83 17.70 -7.50
CA ASP A 280 9.10 19.06 -8.00
C ASP A 280 10.39 19.66 -7.42
N PHE A 281 10.58 19.58 -6.10
CA PHE A 281 11.81 20.01 -5.45
C PHE A 281 13.04 19.27 -5.98
N ALA A 282 12.96 17.95 -6.12
CA ALA A 282 14.07 17.15 -6.61
C ALA A 282 14.46 17.47 -8.06
N MET A 283 13.49 17.82 -8.91
CA MET A 283 13.74 18.29 -10.28
C MET A 283 14.49 19.64 -10.30
N HIS A 284 14.39 20.43 -9.23
CA HIS A 284 15.10 21.70 -9.04
C HIS A 284 16.33 21.58 -8.13
N GLU A 285 16.83 20.35 -7.91
CA GLU A 285 17.98 20.07 -7.05
C GLU A 285 17.78 20.51 -5.57
N ILE A 286 16.53 20.65 -5.14
CA ILE A 286 16.15 20.95 -3.76
C ILE A 286 15.86 19.63 -3.04
N PHE A 287 16.67 19.32 -2.03
CA PHE A 287 16.49 18.13 -1.21
C PHE A 287 17.10 18.27 0.18
N ILE A 288 16.72 17.34 1.06
CA ILE A 288 17.35 17.19 2.37
C ILE A 288 18.61 16.34 2.22
N ASP A 289 19.76 16.88 2.61
CA ASP A 289 21.04 16.17 2.55
C ASP A 289 21.05 14.89 3.41
N ASP A 290 21.97 13.99 3.08
CA ASP A 290 22.19 12.71 3.75
C ASP A 290 22.66 12.85 5.21
N ILE A 291 23.29 13.97 5.55
CA ILE A 291 23.70 14.29 6.93
C ILE A 291 22.52 14.61 7.87
N HIS A 292 21.31 14.75 7.33
CA HIS A 292 20.13 15.18 8.08
C HIS A 292 19.10 14.06 8.25
N GLY A 293 18.54 13.97 9.46
CA GLY A 293 17.42 13.09 9.76
C GLY A 293 17.78 11.61 9.65
N ILE A 294 16.99 10.88 8.88
CA ILE A 294 17.11 9.42 8.68
C ILE A 294 17.62 9.08 7.27
N ASN A 295 18.00 10.09 6.49
CA ASN A 295 18.55 9.87 5.16
C ASN A 295 19.88 9.10 5.29
N GLY A 296 20.14 8.21 4.34
CA GLY A 296 21.40 7.49 4.24
C GLY A 296 22.31 8.11 3.18
N PHE A 297 23.58 7.70 3.19
CA PHE A 297 24.57 8.09 2.17
C PHE A 297 24.21 7.58 0.76
N THR A 298 23.28 6.63 0.68
CA THR A 298 22.75 6.07 -0.56
C THR A 298 21.21 6.05 -0.52
N PRO A 299 20.53 6.03 -1.68
CA PRO A 299 19.07 5.85 -1.69
C PRO A 299 18.65 4.50 -1.10
N GLU A 300 19.47 3.46 -1.25
CA GLU A 300 19.25 2.14 -0.65
C GLU A 300 19.27 2.21 0.87
N ASP A 301 20.24 2.91 1.45
CA ASP A 301 20.32 3.15 2.90
C ASP A 301 19.13 3.95 3.40
N THR A 302 18.71 4.99 2.65
CA THR A 302 17.53 5.77 3.01
C THR A 302 16.27 4.90 3.04
N MET A 303 16.04 4.09 2.00
CA MET A 303 14.90 3.16 1.96
C MET A 303 14.98 2.09 3.05
N ARG A 304 16.19 1.61 3.38
CA ARG A 304 16.42 0.70 4.50
C ARG A 304 16.05 1.34 5.83
N HIS A 305 16.53 2.55 6.12
CA HIS A 305 16.21 3.27 7.36
C HIS A 305 14.71 3.52 7.50
N MET A 306 14.02 3.88 6.41
CA MET A 306 12.55 4.02 6.41
C MET A 306 11.84 2.73 6.85
N GLY A 307 12.31 1.58 6.38
CA GLY A 307 11.77 0.28 6.78
C GLY A 307 12.17 -0.15 8.19
N GLU A 308 13.40 0.13 8.62
CA GLU A 308 13.90 -0.19 9.97
C GLU A 308 13.14 0.57 11.08
N ILE A 309 12.67 1.78 10.77
CA ILE A 309 11.76 2.52 11.66
C ILE A 309 10.45 1.77 11.86
N ALA A 310 9.94 1.09 10.84
CA ALA A 310 8.75 0.26 10.98
C ALA A 310 9.04 -0.99 11.84
N SER A 311 10.13 -1.70 11.54
CA SER A 311 10.56 -2.88 12.27
C SER A 311 12.09 -2.93 12.35
N PRO A 312 12.70 -2.95 13.54
CA PRO A 312 12.05 -3.08 14.85
C PRO A 312 11.53 -1.76 15.47
N GLY A 313 11.71 -0.60 14.81
CA GLY A 313 11.54 0.72 15.45
C GLY A 313 10.15 1.03 16.02
N MET A 314 9.08 0.47 15.45
CA MET A 314 7.69 0.77 15.83
C MET A 314 6.95 -0.39 16.52
N ILE A 315 7.65 -1.44 16.97
CA ILE A 315 7.03 -2.57 17.68
C ILE A 315 6.23 -2.10 18.91
N GLY A 316 6.78 -1.17 19.69
CA GLY A 316 6.07 -0.58 20.84
C GLY A 316 4.84 0.25 20.44
N THR A 317 4.91 0.92 19.28
CA THR A 317 3.79 1.72 18.75
C THR A 317 2.63 0.81 18.33
N GLU A 318 2.92 -0.35 17.75
CA GLU A 318 1.91 -1.34 17.38
C GLU A 318 1.09 -1.78 18.59
N LYS A 319 1.76 -2.12 19.69
CA LYS A 319 1.08 -2.46 20.95
C LYS A 319 0.17 -1.33 21.43
N THR A 320 0.68 -0.10 21.50
CA THR A 320 -0.11 1.06 21.93
C THR A 320 -1.35 1.28 21.05
N ILE A 321 -1.23 1.08 19.74
CA ILE A 321 -2.37 1.21 18.82
C ILE A 321 -3.42 0.13 19.12
N VAL A 322 -3.01 -1.11 19.37
CA VAL A 322 -3.96 -2.18 19.73
C VAL A 322 -4.66 -1.89 21.04
N ASP A 323 -3.94 -1.45 22.07
CA ASP A 323 -4.51 -1.08 23.36
C ASP A 323 -5.61 0.00 23.19
N ILE A 324 -5.34 1.05 22.39
CA ILE A 324 -6.32 2.11 22.06
C ILE A 324 -7.54 1.56 21.29
N LEU A 325 -7.36 0.55 20.44
CA LEU A 325 -8.47 -0.06 19.71
C LEU A 325 -9.35 -0.94 20.61
N GLN A 326 -8.75 -1.60 21.60
CA GLN A 326 -9.48 -2.39 22.59
C GLN A 326 -10.36 -1.51 23.47
N GLU A 327 -9.86 -0.37 23.95
CA GLU A 327 -10.63 0.61 24.74
C GLU A 327 -11.90 1.10 24.03
N LYS A 328 -11.91 1.14 22.69
CA LYS A 328 -13.07 1.57 21.88
C LYS A 328 -14.11 0.48 21.64
N SER A 329 -13.74 -0.77 21.90
CA SER A 329 -14.58 -1.94 21.67
C SER A 329 -15.34 -2.37 22.94
N GLU A 330 -15.01 -1.76 24.08
CA GLU A 330 -15.74 -1.82 25.35
C GLU A 330 -16.86 -0.77 25.40
#